data_AF-I6ZLN3-F1
#
_entry.id   AF-I6ZLN3-F1
#
_cell.length_a   1.000
_cell.length_b   1.000
_cell.length_c   1.000
_cell.angle_alpha   90.00
_cell.angle_beta   90.00
_cell.angle_gamma   90.00
#
_symmetry.space_group_name_H-M   'P 1'
#
loop_
_entity.id
_entity.type
_entity.pdbx_description
1 polymer ?
#
loop_
_entity_poly.entity_id
_entity_poly.type
_entity_poly.pdbx_seq_one_letter_code
_entity_poly.pdbx_strand_id
1 'polypeptide(L)'
;TCPSGWIEFNQECFWFGSSKKTWNDAEADCRKHSSYLTTDDNLEKHNFLKVYLNIFHSWKLGHFWLGGNDLAVENHWRWFESGSGIGSTTFWDVGQPDGNNSANCMSFYMNADNNLVW
;
A
#
# COMPACT_ATOMS: atom_id res chain seq x y z
N THR A 1 21.73 -0.26 -3.52
CA THR A 1 21.94 -0.24 -2.06
C THR A 1 21.01 0.76 -1.42
N CYS A 2 19.98 0.25 -0.74
CA CYS A 2 19.04 1.08 0.01
C CYS A 2 19.65 1.69 1.28
N PRO A 3 19.06 2.79 1.81
CA PRO A 3 19.47 3.37 3.09
C PRO A 3 19.30 2.38 4.26
N SER A 4 19.98 2.64 5.37
CA SER A 4 19.83 1.81 6.58
C SER A 4 18.37 1.78 7.07
N GLY A 5 17.85 0.59 7.37
CA GLY A 5 16.46 0.38 7.78
C GLY A 5 15.46 0.26 6.63
N TRP A 6 15.92 0.33 5.38
CA TRP A 6 15.12 0.08 4.17
C TRP A 6 15.45 -1.28 3.60
N ILE A 7 14.49 -1.87 2.88
CA ILE A 7 14.64 -3.17 2.25
C ILE A 7 14.64 -2.99 0.74
N GLU A 8 15.57 -3.65 0.05
CA GLU A 8 15.73 -3.58 -1.41
C GLU A 8 14.94 -4.69 -2.11
N PHE A 9 14.19 -4.34 -3.15
CA PHE A 9 13.55 -5.28 -4.07
C PHE A 9 13.47 -4.65 -5.47
N ASN A 10 13.98 -5.36 -6.49
CA ASN A 10 13.96 -4.91 -7.90
C ASN A 10 14.37 -3.43 -8.10
N GLN A 11 15.45 -2.99 -7.44
CA GLN A 11 15.98 -1.61 -7.49
C GLN A 11 15.09 -0.55 -6.81
N GLU A 12 13.98 -0.95 -6.18
CA GLU A 12 13.19 -0.11 -5.29
C GLU A 12 13.60 -0.34 -3.82
N CYS A 13 13.38 0.69 -2.99
CA CYS A 13 13.63 0.65 -1.56
C CYS A 13 12.33 0.85 -0.80
N PHE A 14 12.05 -0.05 0.15
CA PHE A 14 10.84 -0.03 0.96
C PHE A 14 11.15 0.28 2.42
N TRP A 15 10.36 1.18 3.00
CA TRP A 15 10.35 1.47 4.43
C TRP A 15 8.94 1.35 4.95
N PHE A 16 8.82 0.70 6.10
CA PHE A 16 7.55 0.49 6.77
C PHE A 16 7.43 1.46 7.94
N GLY A 17 6.43 2.34 7.88
CA GLY A 17 6.11 3.25 8.97
C GLY A 17 5.70 2.51 10.24
N SER A 18 6.18 2.97 11.39
CA SER A 18 5.95 2.32 12.70
C SER A 18 4.83 2.95 13.53
N SER A 19 4.25 4.08 13.08
CA SER A 19 3.21 4.81 13.80
C SER A 19 1.91 4.85 13.00
N LYS A 20 0.78 4.77 13.70
CA LYS A 20 -0.54 4.92 13.08
C LYS A 20 -0.72 6.36 12.58
N LYS A 21 -1.15 6.50 11.34
CA LYS A 21 -1.32 7.79 10.65
C LYS A 21 -2.57 7.75 9.78
N THR A 22 -3.13 8.92 9.49
CA THR A 22 -4.07 9.06 8.37
C THR A 22 -3.32 8.79 7.05
N TRP A 23 -4.04 8.50 5.97
CA TRP A 23 -3.41 8.28 4.66
C TRP A 23 -2.57 9.49 4.21
N ASN A 24 -3.11 10.70 4.35
CA ASN A 24 -2.41 11.94 4.03
C ASN A 24 -1.14 12.13 4.87
N ASP A 25 -1.21 11.85 6.18
CA ASP A 25 -0.04 11.97 7.05
C ASP A 25 1.03 10.92 6.74
N ALA A 26 0.63 9.73 6.31
CA ALA A 26 1.55 8.67 5.91
C ALA A 26 2.29 9.04 4.62
N GLU A 27 1.58 9.53 3.60
CA GLU A 27 2.18 10.04 2.37
C GLU A 27 3.11 11.22 2.64
N ALA A 28 2.70 12.16 3.50
CA ALA A 28 3.56 13.27 3.92
C ALA A 28 4.82 12.80 4.65
N ASP A 29 4.76 11.69 5.41
CA ASP A 29 5.92 11.12 6.10
C ASP A 29 6.89 10.46 5.11
N CYS A 30 6.38 9.68 4.15
CA CYS A 30 7.19 9.14 3.05
C CYS A 30 7.95 10.26 2.31
N ARG A 31 7.29 11.38 2.04
CA ARG A 31 7.93 12.53 1.36
C ARG A 31 9.09 13.14 2.14
N LYS A 32 9.09 13.10 3.48
CA LYS A 32 10.24 13.53 4.29
C LYS A 32 11.47 12.65 4.07
N HIS A 33 11.26 11.40 3.65
CA HIS A 33 12.31 10.46 3.30
C HIS A 33 12.66 10.48 1.79
N SER A 34 12.18 11.49 1.05
CA SER A 34 12.30 11.54 -0.42
C SER A 34 11.72 10.30 -1.11
N SER A 35 10.63 9.76 -0.56
CA SER A 35 9.89 8.62 -1.08
C SER A 35 8.38 8.93 -1.12
N TYR A 36 7.59 7.95 -1.53
CA TYR A 36 6.13 8.02 -1.60
C TYR A 36 5.52 6.75 -1.01
N LEU A 37 4.23 6.76 -0.70
CA LEU A 37 3.49 5.52 -0.46
C LEU A 37 3.60 4.64 -1.71
N THR A 38 3.90 3.35 -1.50
CA THR A 38 4.21 2.45 -2.61
C THR A 38 2.99 2.12 -3.46
N THR A 39 3.24 1.79 -4.73
CA THR A 39 2.32 1.04 -5.58
C THR A 39 2.34 -0.45 -5.24
N ASP A 40 1.34 -1.18 -5.73
CA ASP A 40 1.32 -2.64 -5.76
C ASP A 40 0.82 -3.12 -7.13
N ASP A 41 1.67 -2.92 -8.13
CA ASP A 41 1.33 -2.94 -9.56
C ASP A 41 1.73 -4.21 -10.30
N ASN A 42 2.40 -5.15 -9.60
CA ASN A 42 2.81 -6.42 -10.18
C ASN A 42 2.90 -7.53 -9.13
N LEU A 43 2.77 -8.78 -9.58
CA LEU A 43 2.71 -9.95 -8.73
C LEU A 43 4.01 -10.21 -7.95
N GLU A 44 5.18 -9.89 -8.51
CA GLU A 44 6.46 -10.10 -7.83
C GLU A 44 6.59 -9.18 -6.61
N LYS A 45 6.27 -7.89 -6.80
CA LYS A 45 6.23 -6.88 -5.74
C LYS A 45 5.20 -7.23 -4.66
N HIS A 46 4.00 -7.64 -5.07
CA HIS A 46 2.94 -8.08 -4.15
C HIS A 46 3.42 -9.24 -3.26
N ASN A 47 4.01 -10.28 -3.87
CA ASN A 47 4.53 -11.43 -3.14
C ASN A 47 5.69 -11.06 -2.21
N PHE A 48 6.57 -10.16 -2.65
CA PHE A 48 7.65 -9.64 -1.80
C PHE A 48 7.08 -8.90 -0.58
N LEU A 49 6.13 -7.98 -0.76
CA LEU A 49 5.49 -7.25 0.34
C LEU A 49 4.73 -8.17 1.29
N LYS A 50 4.07 -9.22 0.78
CA LYS A 50 3.37 -10.24 1.59
C LYS A 50 4.27 -10.89 2.63
N VAL A 51 5.54 -11.15 2.30
CA VAL A 51 6.48 -11.76 3.27
C VAL A 51 6.66 -10.88 4.51
N TYR A 52 6.86 -9.58 4.32
CA TYR A 52 7.06 -8.63 5.43
C TYR A 52 5.77 -8.33 6.17
N LEU A 53 4.67 -8.11 5.44
CA LEU A 53 3.38 -7.78 6.02
C LEU A 53 2.80 -8.95 6.84
N ASN A 54 3.07 -10.20 6.47
CA ASN A 54 2.69 -11.37 7.27
C ASN A 54 3.41 -11.41 8.64
N ILE A 55 4.69 -11.00 8.69
CA ILE A 55 5.44 -10.87 9.95
C ILE A 55 4.81 -9.77 10.80
N PHE A 56 4.52 -8.61 10.22
CA PHE A 56 3.92 -7.47 10.94
C PHE A 56 2.49 -7.74 11.40
N HIS A 57 1.72 -8.51 10.63
CA HIS A 57 0.40 -8.99 11.02
C HIS A 57 0.49 -9.88 12.26
N SER A 58 1.46 -10.80 12.29
CA SER A 58 1.74 -11.65 13.47
C SER A 58 2.11 -10.83 14.72
N TRP A 59 2.67 -9.65 14.53
CA TRP A 59 2.97 -8.68 15.60
C TRP A 59 1.83 -7.70 15.90
N LYS A 60 0.67 -7.86 15.26
CA LYS A 60 -0.53 -7.03 15.43
C LYS A 60 -0.29 -5.54 15.13
N LEU A 61 0.58 -5.24 14.15
CA LEU A 61 0.90 -3.87 13.76
C LEU A 61 -0.19 -3.18 12.93
N GLY A 62 -1.24 -3.91 12.53
CA GLY A 62 -2.40 -3.37 11.83
C GLY A 62 -2.20 -3.33 10.32
N HIS A 63 -2.82 -2.36 9.66
CA HIS A 63 -2.84 -2.19 8.21
C HIS A 63 -1.78 -1.17 7.77
N PHE A 64 -1.34 -1.26 6.51
CA PHE A 64 -0.35 -0.36 5.94
C PHE A 64 -0.95 0.37 4.73
N TRP A 65 -0.81 1.70 4.69
CA TRP A 65 -1.31 2.49 3.57
C TRP A 65 -0.51 2.22 2.28
N LEU A 66 -1.21 2.29 1.16
CA LEU A 66 -0.71 2.25 -0.22
C LEU A 66 -0.94 3.58 -0.91
N GLY A 67 -0.23 3.86 -2.00
CA GLY A 67 -0.40 5.09 -2.77
C GLY A 67 -1.72 5.18 -3.54
N GLY A 68 -2.51 4.11 -3.58
CA GLY A 68 -3.77 4.05 -4.31
C GLY A 68 -4.87 4.89 -3.64
N ASN A 69 -5.57 5.69 -4.44
CA ASN A 69 -6.75 6.45 -3.99
C ASN A 69 -7.68 6.76 -5.17
N ASP A 70 -8.93 7.08 -4.88
CA ASP A 70 -9.92 7.61 -5.84
C ASP A 70 -10.53 8.95 -5.36
N LEU A 71 -9.82 9.66 -4.47
CA LEU A 71 -10.22 10.95 -3.88
C LEU A 71 -10.66 12.01 -4.89
N ALA A 72 -10.11 11.97 -6.12
CA ALA A 72 -10.42 12.93 -7.16
C ALA A 72 -11.73 12.60 -7.91
N VAL A 73 -11.96 11.32 -8.18
CA VAL A 73 -13.14 10.83 -8.92
C VAL A 73 -13.46 9.44 -8.40
N GLU A 74 -14.60 9.31 -7.73
CA GLU A 74 -15.15 8.07 -7.19
C GLU A 74 -15.10 6.92 -8.22
N ASN A 75 -14.71 5.72 -7.78
CA ASN A 75 -14.49 4.52 -8.60
C ASN A 75 -13.36 4.63 -9.66
N HIS A 76 -12.58 5.72 -9.67
CA HIS A 76 -11.44 5.87 -10.57
C HIS A 76 -10.13 5.86 -9.76
N TRP A 77 -9.74 4.67 -9.34
CA TRP A 77 -8.53 4.43 -8.54
C TRP A 77 -7.25 4.70 -9.32
N ARG A 78 -6.35 5.47 -8.71
CA ARG A 78 -5.07 5.88 -9.28
C ARG A 78 -3.95 5.80 -8.24
N TRP A 79 -2.74 5.54 -8.72
CA TRP A 79 -1.54 5.67 -7.91
C TRP A 79 -1.22 7.16 -7.72
N PHE A 80 -1.14 7.61 -6.48
CA PHE A 80 -0.99 9.03 -6.15
C PHE A 80 0.25 9.67 -6.76
N GLU A 81 1.39 8.98 -6.70
CA GLU A 81 2.69 9.51 -7.15
C GLU A 81 2.71 9.75 -8.67
N SER A 82 2.40 8.72 -9.45
CA SER A 82 2.47 8.80 -10.91
C SER A 82 1.19 9.35 -11.56
N GLY A 83 0.08 9.38 -10.81
CA GLY A 83 -1.25 9.67 -11.34
C GLY A 83 -1.73 8.62 -12.34
N SER A 84 -1.10 7.46 -12.45
CA SER A 84 -1.53 6.39 -13.35
C SER A 84 -2.71 5.60 -12.75
N GLY A 85 -3.57 5.03 -13.59
CA GLY A 85 -4.63 4.13 -13.10
C GLY A 85 -4.04 2.84 -12.56
N ILE A 86 -4.73 2.17 -11.61
CA ILE A 86 -4.23 0.94 -10.94
C ILE A 86 -4.05 -0.29 -11.85
N GLY A 87 -4.32 -0.18 -13.15
CA GLY A 87 -4.13 -1.25 -14.13
C GLY A 87 -5.17 -2.38 -14.02
N SER A 88 -4.94 -3.46 -14.76
CA SER A 88 -5.81 -4.65 -14.76
C SER A 88 -5.44 -5.70 -13.72
N THR A 89 -4.21 -5.65 -13.22
CA THR A 89 -3.73 -6.54 -12.16
C THR A 89 -4.05 -5.89 -10.83
N THR A 90 -5.08 -6.40 -10.16
CA THR A 90 -5.55 -5.89 -8.88
C THR A 90 -5.49 -6.97 -7.82
N PHE A 91 -5.28 -6.56 -6.57
CA PHE A 91 -5.32 -7.46 -5.41
C PHE A 91 -6.42 -7.03 -4.43
N TRP A 92 -7.53 -6.52 -4.98
CA TRP A 92 -8.75 -6.23 -4.22
C TRP A 92 -9.23 -7.47 -3.47
N ASP A 93 -9.62 -7.31 -2.22
CA ASP A 93 -10.33 -8.36 -1.49
C ASP A 93 -11.73 -8.62 -2.09
N VAL A 94 -12.32 -9.75 -1.74
CA VAL A 94 -13.66 -10.11 -2.22
C VAL A 94 -14.67 -9.04 -1.79
N GLY A 95 -15.27 -8.39 -2.79
CA GLY A 95 -16.27 -7.33 -2.59
C GLY A 95 -15.70 -5.91 -2.59
N GLN A 96 -14.37 -5.74 -2.64
CA GLN A 96 -13.74 -4.43 -2.74
C GLN A 96 -13.53 -3.99 -4.21
N PRO A 97 -13.49 -2.67 -4.48
CA PRO A 97 -13.76 -1.57 -3.55
C PRO A 97 -15.27 -1.37 -3.29
N ASP A 98 -15.71 -1.28 -2.02
CA ASP A 98 -17.12 -1.07 -1.64
C ASP A 98 -17.39 0.26 -0.90
N GLY A 99 -16.33 1.03 -0.64
CA GLY A 99 -16.35 2.20 0.23
C GLY A 99 -17.24 3.35 -0.24
N ASN A 100 -17.54 3.43 -1.54
CA ASN A 100 -18.06 4.64 -2.17
C ASN A 100 -17.29 5.89 -1.67
N ASN A 101 -17.97 7.03 -1.51
CA ASN A 101 -17.36 8.26 -0.99
C ASN A 101 -16.84 8.19 0.47
N SER A 102 -16.95 7.05 1.16
CA SER A 102 -16.56 6.90 2.58
C SER A 102 -15.18 6.27 2.76
N ALA A 103 -14.61 5.62 1.74
CA ALA A 103 -13.28 5.00 1.84
C ALA A 103 -12.53 5.10 0.51
N ASN A 104 -11.76 6.19 0.38
CA ASN A 104 -11.13 6.58 -0.88
C ASN A 104 -9.61 6.33 -0.89
N CYS A 105 -9.09 5.62 0.11
CA CYS A 105 -7.67 5.44 0.36
C CYS A 105 -7.34 3.96 0.56
N MET A 106 -6.36 3.45 -0.18
CA MET A 106 -6.02 2.03 -0.23
C MET A 106 -5.08 1.64 0.92
N SER A 107 -5.35 0.50 1.57
CA SER A 107 -4.46 -0.08 2.58
C SER A 107 -4.35 -1.58 2.43
N PHE A 108 -3.14 -2.10 2.60
CA PHE A 108 -2.91 -3.52 2.80
C PHE A 108 -3.50 -4.04 4.11
N TYR A 109 -4.10 -5.21 4.05
CA TYR A 109 -4.41 -6.04 5.20
C TYR A 109 -4.33 -7.54 4.85
N MET A 110 -4.28 -8.38 5.88
CA MET A 110 -4.37 -9.83 5.72
C MET A 110 -5.84 -10.23 5.91
N ASN A 111 -6.46 -10.86 4.91
CA ASN A 111 -7.83 -11.34 5.03
C ASN A 111 -7.91 -12.66 5.83
N ALA A 112 -9.13 -13.19 6.01
CA ALA A 112 -9.38 -14.40 6.81
C ALA A 112 -8.64 -15.66 6.30
N ASP A 113 -8.27 -15.68 5.01
CA ASP A 113 -7.54 -16.78 4.37
C ASP A 113 -6.01 -16.57 4.41
N ASN A 114 -5.51 -15.58 5.16
CA ASN A 114 -4.09 -15.16 5.18
C ASN A 114 -3.55 -14.76 3.81
N ASN A 115 -4.39 -14.15 2.97
CA ASN A 115 -3.95 -13.49 1.76
C ASN A 115 -3.71 -12.00 2.03
N LEU A 116 -2.63 -11.47 1.45
CA LEU A 116 -2.43 -10.04 1.39
C LEU A 116 -3.38 -9.49 0.34
N VAL A 117 -4.21 -8.54 0.73
CA VAL A 117 -5.19 -7.89 -0.12
C VAL A 117 -5.20 -6.39 0.19
N TRP A 118 -5.85 -5.63 -0.67
CA TRP A 118 -6.22 -4.24 -0.42
C TRP A 118 -7.65 -3.97 -0.86
#